data_AF-A0A257LBW9-F1
#
_entry.id   AF-A0A257LBW9-F1
#
_cell.length_a   1.000
_cell.length_b   1.000
_cell.length_c   1.000
_cell.angle_alpha   90.00
_cell.angle_beta   90.00
_cell.angle_gamma   90.00
#
_symmetry.space_group_name_H-M   'P 1'
#
loop_
_entity.id
_entity.type
_entity.pdbx_description
1 polymer ?
#
loop_
_entity_poly.entity_id
_entity_poly.type
_entity_poly.pdbx_seq_one_letter_code
_entity_poly.pdbx_strand_id
1 'polypeptide(L)'
;MKKFVLVSHLLFILIGSNLAQTKVIAWKSHSGSMKQFKLAFESEAFELPNSNLGMAPERYITTAFLDTLICVNDSTAIMVTSEHCDRRYSQQGSIWQAGRDTVYHHPIFSKKHDLNFIKTELQQNYNFNNPVEKTVFIGYDNKGQKKMNGKAKENSFPLIPETQVSNKTPFTLLNLVAFVLLIAMAIGIGMQVLGSKKSYSTKKD
;
A
#
# COMPACT_ATOMS: atom_id res chain seq x y z
N MET A 1 30.74 29.42 22.16
CA MET A 1 30.94 28.82 20.82
C MET A 1 30.89 27.29 20.82
N LYS A 2 31.68 26.58 21.64
CA LYS A 2 31.70 25.08 21.65
C LYS A 2 30.33 24.40 21.84
N LYS A 3 29.44 24.96 22.69
CA LYS A 3 28.09 24.42 22.93
C LYS A 3 27.15 24.51 21.72
N PHE A 4 27.28 25.56 20.89
CA PHE A 4 26.45 25.74 19.69
C PHE A 4 26.86 24.79 18.55
N VAL A 5 28.16 24.52 18.42
CA VAL A 5 28.68 23.54 17.45
C VAL A 5 28.17 22.13 17.75
N LEU A 6 28.09 21.78 19.05
CA LEU A 6 27.65 20.46 19.51
C LEU A 6 26.14 20.26 19.28
N VAL A 7 25.32 21.29 19.54
CA VAL A 7 23.87 21.26 19.26
C VAL A 7 23.59 21.19 17.75
N SER A 8 24.35 21.90 16.93
CA SER A 8 24.23 21.83 15.46
C SER A 8 24.55 20.44 14.91
N HIS A 9 25.59 19.77 15.42
CA HIS A 9 25.93 18.40 15.01
C HIS A 9 24.85 17.39 15.43
N LEU A 10 24.32 17.51 16.65
CA LEU A 10 23.25 16.63 17.13
C LEU A 10 21.99 16.74 16.25
N LEU A 11 21.62 17.97 15.85
CA LEU A 11 20.47 18.22 14.98
C LEU A 11 20.65 17.61 13.58
N PHE A 12 21.87 17.65 13.03
CA PHE A 12 22.17 17.08 11.71
C PHE A 12 22.06 15.54 11.70
N ILE A 13 22.47 14.88 12.79
CA ILE A 13 22.37 13.41 12.93
C ILE A 13 20.90 12.96 13.07
N LEU A 14 20.07 13.73 13.77
CA LEU A 14 18.64 13.46 13.92
C LEU A 14 17.85 13.59 12.62
N ILE A 15 18.24 14.50 11.72
CA ILE A 15 17.57 14.68 10.42
C ILE A 15 17.98 13.59 9.42
N GLY A 16 19.23 13.11 9.48
CA GLY A 16 19.76 12.10 8.54
C GLY A 16 19.22 10.67 8.69
N SER A 17 18.59 10.34 9.83
CA SER A 17 18.13 8.96 10.12
C SER A 17 16.76 8.60 9.54
N ASN A 18 16.04 9.56 8.94
CA ASN A 18 14.71 9.34 8.36
C ASN A 18 14.71 9.13 6.84
N LEU A 19 15.88 9.06 6.20
CA LEU A 19 15.99 8.74 4.77
C LEU A 19 15.93 7.23 4.58
N ALA A 20 14.68 6.74 4.61
CA ALA A 20 14.12 5.60 3.90
C ALA A 20 15.11 4.47 3.52
N GLN A 21 14.96 3.31 4.16
CA GLN A 21 15.41 2.06 3.54
C GLN A 21 14.78 1.97 2.15
N THR A 22 15.60 1.97 1.10
CA THR A 22 15.10 1.67 -0.24
C THR A 22 14.64 0.22 -0.27
N LYS A 23 13.67 -0.11 -1.14
CA LYS A 23 13.22 -1.51 -1.33
C LYS A 23 14.40 -2.47 -1.56
N VAL A 24 15.47 -1.98 -2.21
CA VAL A 24 16.74 -2.68 -2.45
C VAL A 24 17.49 -2.99 -1.14
N ILE A 25 17.57 -2.02 -0.22
CA ILE A 25 18.26 -2.18 1.06
C ILE A 25 17.49 -3.14 1.97
N ALA A 26 16.16 -3.03 2.02
CA ALA A 26 15.30 -3.97 2.75
C ALA A 26 15.48 -5.41 2.24
N TRP A 27 15.44 -5.61 0.92
CA TRP A 27 15.67 -6.92 0.29
C TRP A 27 17.05 -7.50 0.63
N LYS A 28 18.10 -6.68 0.53
CA LYS A 28 19.47 -7.08 0.86
C LYS A 28 19.67 -7.39 2.35
N SER A 29 18.98 -6.67 3.24
CA SER A 29 19.06 -6.86 4.68
C SER A 29 18.43 -8.19 5.15
N HIS A 30 17.45 -8.69 4.41
CA HIS A 30 16.84 -10.00 4.63
C HIS A 30 17.52 -11.14 3.84
N SER A 31 18.80 -10.97 3.51
CA SER A 31 19.61 -11.94 2.76
C SER A 31 19.05 -12.32 1.39
N GLY A 32 18.17 -11.49 0.82
CA GLY A 32 17.61 -11.70 -0.50
C GLY A 32 18.68 -11.56 -1.59
N SER A 33 18.65 -12.45 -2.58
CA SER A 33 19.57 -12.38 -3.73
C SER A 33 19.23 -11.18 -4.61
N MET A 34 20.21 -10.36 -4.97
CA MET A 34 20.00 -9.23 -5.89
C MET A 34 19.54 -9.69 -7.28
N LYS A 35 19.93 -10.92 -7.67
CA LYS A 35 19.47 -11.55 -8.91
C LYS A 35 17.95 -11.83 -8.86
N GLN A 36 17.42 -12.21 -7.70
CA GLN A 36 15.98 -12.43 -7.51
C GLN A 36 15.20 -11.12 -7.38
N PHE A 37 15.77 -10.08 -6.76
CA PHE A 37 15.17 -8.75 -6.74
C PHE A 37 15.06 -8.17 -8.15
N LYS A 38 16.15 -8.25 -8.92
CA LYS A 38 16.19 -7.81 -10.31
C LYS A 38 15.20 -8.60 -11.16
N LEU A 39 15.11 -9.92 -10.95
CA LEU A 39 14.08 -10.74 -11.58
C LEU A 39 12.68 -10.24 -11.22
N ALA A 40 12.34 -10.07 -9.95
CA ALA A 40 11.01 -9.61 -9.53
C ALA A 40 10.65 -8.18 -9.98
N PHE A 41 11.65 -7.33 -10.21
CA PHE A 41 11.48 -5.95 -10.66
C PHE A 41 11.44 -5.81 -12.18
N GLU A 42 12.19 -6.63 -12.92
CA GLU A 42 12.31 -6.58 -14.39
C GLU A 42 11.49 -7.67 -15.10
N SER A 43 11.03 -8.71 -14.39
CA SER A 43 10.20 -9.73 -15.00
C SER A 43 8.78 -9.21 -15.17
N GLU A 44 8.33 -9.18 -16.41
CA GLU A 44 6.91 -9.08 -16.77
C GLU A 44 6.08 -10.26 -16.20
N ALA A 45 6.70 -11.26 -15.58
CA ALA A 45 5.99 -12.34 -14.87
C ALA A 45 5.08 -11.84 -13.74
N PHE A 46 5.29 -10.61 -13.24
CA PHE A 46 4.37 -9.91 -12.33
C PHE A 46 3.63 -8.74 -13.01
N GLU A 47 4.04 -8.31 -14.19
CA GLU A 47 3.20 -7.55 -15.11
C GLU A 47 2.30 -8.56 -15.84
N LEU A 48 1.41 -9.19 -15.10
CA LEU A 48 0.31 -9.90 -15.73
C LEU A 48 -0.49 -8.81 -16.48
N PRO A 49 -0.51 -8.78 -17.82
CA PRO A 49 -1.23 -7.75 -18.59
C PRO A 49 -2.76 -7.75 -18.32
N ASN A 50 -3.17 -8.70 -17.50
CA ASN A 50 -4.48 -9.28 -17.32
C ASN A 50 -4.72 -9.68 -15.84
N SER A 51 -3.77 -9.41 -14.94
CA SER A 51 -4.03 -9.56 -13.50
C SER A 51 -4.63 -8.28 -13.02
N ASN A 52 -5.87 -8.40 -12.57
CA ASN A 52 -6.61 -7.30 -12.03
C ASN A 52 -6.20 -6.98 -10.57
N LEU A 53 -5.07 -7.52 -10.08
CA LEU A 53 -4.50 -7.28 -8.74
C LEU A 53 -5.54 -7.38 -7.62
N GLY A 54 -6.47 -8.32 -7.75
CA GLY A 54 -7.53 -8.47 -6.77
C GLY A 54 -8.83 -7.74 -7.09
N MET A 55 -8.98 -7.10 -8.25
CA MET A 55 -10.28 -6.55 -8.64
C MET A 55 -11.27 -7.69 -8.85
N ALA A 56 -12.50 -7.54 -8.37
CA ALA A 56 -13.56 -8.45 -8.78
C ALA A 56 -13.74 -8.36 -10.31
N PRO A 57 -14.19 -9.42 -11.01
CA PRO A 57 -14.44 -9.38 -12.44
C PRO A 57 -15.42 -8.23 -12.70
N GLU A 58 -15.07 -7.40 -13.66
CA GLU A 58 -15.95 -6.36 -14.15
C GLU A 58 -17.26 -6.98 -14.63
N ARG A 59 -18.35 -6.21 -14.50
CA ARG A 59 -19.72 -6.70 -14.66
C ARG A 59 -19.98 -7.37 -16.01
N TYR A 60 -19.23 -7.03 -17.06
CA TYR A 60 -19.39 -7.58 -18.41
C TYR A 60 -18.63 -8.90 -18.66
N ILE A 61 -17.89 -9.43 -17.69
CA ILE A 61 -17.23 -10.73 -17.82
C ILE A 61 -18.26 -11.84 -17.67
N THR A 62 -18.55 -12.54 -18.78
CA THR A 62 -19.55 -13.61 -18.87
C THR A 62 -18.94 -15.02 -18.81
N THR A 63 -17.61 -15.13 -18.84
CA THR A 63 -16.86 -16.39 -18.83
C THR A 63 -16.43 -16.83 -17.43
N ALA A 64 -16.78 -16.07 -16.39
CA ALA A 64 -16.38 -16.37 -15.01
C ALA A 64 -17.49 -17.13 -14.25
N PHE A 65 -17.08 -18.15 -13.49
CA PHE A 65 -17.85 -18.75 -12.42
C PHE A 65 -17.34 -18.24 -11.08
N LEU A 66 -18.24 -17.85 -10.18
CA LEU A 66 -17.92 -17.49 -8.80
C LEU A 66 -18.11 -18.71 -7.90
N ASP A 67 -17.02 -19.38 -7.55
CA ASP A 67 -17.05 -20.60 -6.74
C ASP A 67 -17.18 -20.27 -5.26
N THR A 68 -16.39 -19.32 -4.76
CA THR A 68 -16.35 -19.00 -3.33
C THR A 68 -16.08 -17.52 -3.09
N LEU A 69 -16.81 -16.94 -2.15
CA LEU A 69 -16.57 -15.60 -1.61
C LEU A 69 -16.34 -15.70 -0.10
N ILE A 70 -15.13 -15.33 0.32
CA ILE A 70 -14.67 -15.42 1.72
C ILE A 70 -14.50 -14.00 2.26
N CYS A 71 -15.25 -13.66 3.30
CA CYS A 71 -15.05 -12.39 3.97
C CYS A 71 -13.85 -12.47 4.93
N VAL A 72 -12.84 -11.62 4.72
CA VAL A 72 -11.71 -11.49 5.65
C VAL A 72 -12.05 -10.43 6.70
N ASN A 73 -12.40 -9.23 6.24
CA ASN A 73 -12.78 -8.09 7.08
C ASN A 73 -13.75 -7.16 6.31
N ASP A 74 -14.02 -5.97 6.84
CA ASP A 74 -14.98 -5.02 6.25
C ASP A 74 -14.52 -4.40 4.92
N SER A 75 -13.23 -4.42 4.60
CA SER A 75 -12.66 -3.84 3.39
C SER A 75 -11.93 -4.88 2.51
N THR A 76 -11.95 -6.15 2.89
CA THR A 76 -11.18 -7.19 2.22
C THR A 76 -11.98 -8.49 2.16
N ALA A 77 -12.12 -9.02 0.95
CA ALA A 77 -12.69 -10.33 0.68
C ALA A 77 -11.73 -11.14 -0.19
N ILE A 78 -11.81 -12.46 -0.12
CA ILE A 78 -11.12 -13.36 -1.05
C ILE A 78 -12.19 -13.93 -1.97
N MET A 79 -11.95 -13.81 -3.26
CA MET A 79 -12.85 -14.26 -4.29
C MET A 79 -12.15 -15.38 -5.06
N VAL A 80 -12.83 -16.52 -5.17
CA VAL A 80 -12.36 -17.69 -5.91
C VAL A 80 -13.27 -17.87 -7.11
N THR A 81 -12.65 -17.90 -8.28
CA THR A 81 -13.35 -17.95 -9.55
C THR A 81 -12.76 -19.02 -10.46
N SER A 82 -13.61 -19.70 -11.22
CA SER A 82 -13.23 -20.68 -12.24
C SER A 82 -13.67 -20.23 -13.63
N GLU A 83 -13.04 -20.76 -14.66
CA GLU A 83 -13.37 -20.42 -16.04
C GLU A 83 -14.51 -21.28 -16.56
N HIS A 84 -15.51 -20.64 -17.15
CA HIS A 84 -16.52 -21.29 -17.96
C HIS A 84 -16.09 -21.24 -19.43
N CYS A 85 -15.54 -22.34 -19.93
CA CYS A 85 -15.19 -22.45 -21.35
C CYS A 85 -16.44 -22.68 -22.20
N ASP A 86 -16.92 -21.62 -22.86
CA ASP A 86 -17.77 -21.77 -24.04
C ASP A 86 -16.89 -21.69 -25.30
N ARG A 87 -17.01 -22.70 -26.18
CA ARG A 87 -16.24 -22.81 -27.43
C ARG A 87 -16.37 -21.56 -28.34
N ARG A 88 -17.37 -20.71 -28.10
CA ARG A 88 -17.63 -19.48 -28.87
C ARG A 88 -16.90 -18.22 -28.37
N TYR A 89 -16.38 -18.22 -27.13
CA TYR A 89 -15.89 -17.01 -26.47
C TYR A 89 -14.39 -17.03 -26.10
N SER A 90 -13.63 -18.00 -26.61
CA SER A 90 -12.23 -18.24 -26.19
C SER A 90 -11.20 -17.22 -26.69
N GLN A 91 -11.58 -16.01 -27.13
CA GLN A 91 -10.66 -15.05 -27.76
C GLN A 91 -10.77 -13.59 -27.29
N GLN A 92 -11.51 -13.28 -26.22
CA GLN A 92 -11.37 -11.96 -25.61
C GLN A 92 -10.08 -11.92 -24.77
N GLY A 93 -9.14 -11.05 -25.15
CA GLY A 93 -7.93 -10.75 -24.38
C GLY A 93 -8.26 -10.57 -22.90
N SER A 94 -7.54 -11.29 -22.04
CA SER A 94 -8.07 -11.72 -20.75
C SER A 94 -8.08 -10.60 -19.71
N ILE A 95 -9.09 -9.74 -19.70
CA ILE A 95 -9.30 -8.72 -18.64
C ILE A 95 -9.45 -9.36 -17.23
N TRP A 96 -9.65 -10.67 -17.18
CA TRP A 96 -9.71 -11.48 -15.98
C TRP A 96 -9.16 -12.88 -16.23
N GLN A 97 -8.67 -13.52 -15.16
CA GLN A 97 -8.19 -14.89 -15.15
C GLN A 97 -8.84 -15.67 -14.00
N ALA A 98 -9.17 -16.93 -14.25
CA ALA A 98 -9.61 -17.85 -13.20
C ALA A 98 -8.54 -18.03 -12.13
N GLY A 99 -8.97 -18.08 -10.87
CA GLY A 99 -8.06 -18.21 -9.75
C GLY A 99 -8.64 -17.66 -8.45
N ARG A 100 -7.72 -17.47 -7.50
CA ARG A 100 -8.01 -16.93 -6.18
C ARG A 100 -7.39 -15.54 -6.09
N ASP A 101 -8.25 -14.56 -5.88
CA ASP A 101 -7.89 -13.15 -5.83
C ASP A 101 -8.37 -12.49 -4.54
N THR A 102 -7.67 -11.44 -4.11
CA THR A 102 -8.02 -10.67 -2.91
C THR A 102 -8.66 -9.35 -3.30
N VAL A 103 -9.95 -9.20 -3.05
CA VAL A 103 -10.72 -8.00 -3.38
C VAL A 103 -10.70 -6.99 -2.26
N TYR A 104 -10.18 -5.80 -2.57
CA TYR A 104 -10.07 -4.68 -1.65
C TYR A 104 -11.17 -3.65 -1.91
N HIS A 105 -11.72 -3.10 -0.83
CA HIS A 105 -12.68 -1.99 -0.82
C HIS A 105 -13.87 -2.17 -1.77
N HIS A 106 -14.29 -3.42 -2.00
CA HIS A 106 -15.39 -3.69 -2.90
C HIS A 106 -16.71 -3.18 -2.30
N PRO A 107 -17.56 -2.48 -3.08
CA PRO A 107 -18.78 -1.87 -2.57
C PRO A 107 -19.69 -2.86 -1.86
N ILE A 108 -19.81 -4.08 -2.37
CA ILE A 108 -20.74 -5.09 -1.85
C ILE A 108 -20.05 -6.25 -1.13
N PHE A 109 -18.74 -6.47 -1.29
CA PHE A 109 -18.05 -7.61 -0.64
C PHE A 109 -17.50 -7.21 0.73
N SER A 110 -18.36 -6.63 1.57
CA SER A 110 -18.03 -6.25 2.94
C SER A 110 -18.97 -6.91 3.95
N LYS A 111 -18.55 -7.02 5.21
CA LYS A 111 -19.42 -7.49 6.31
C LYS A 111 -20.56 -6.52 6.64
N LYS A 112 -20.55 -5.32 6.06
CA LYS A 112 -21.61 -4.33 6.27
C LYS A 112 -22.90 -4.72 5.57
N HIS A 113 -22.80 -5.54 4.53
CA HIS A 113 -23.95 -6.01 3.76
C HIS A 113 -24.39 -7.39 4.24
N ASP A 114 -25.70 -7.62 4.22
CA ASP A 114 -26.23 -8.94 4.47
C ASP A 114 -26.03 -9.88 3.28
N LEU A 115 -25.99 -11.18 3.56
CA LEU A 115 -25.79 -12.20 2.55
C LEU A 115 -26.86 -12.16 1.45
N ASN A 116 -28.10 -11.80 1.80
CA ASN A 116 -29.19 -11.76 0.83
C ASN A 116 -29.00 -10.61 -0.16
N PHE A 117 -28.62 -9.44 0.32
CA PHE A 117 -28.27 -8.26 -0.46
C PHE A 117 -27.11 -8.58 -1.40
N ILE A 118 -26.05 -9.22 -0.89
CA ILE A 118 -24.90 -9.61 -1.74
C ILE A 118 -25.36 -10.56 -2.85
N LYS A 119 -26.21 -11.54 -2.54
CA LYS A 119 -26.75 -12.47 -3.54
C LYS A 119 -27.60 -11.75 -4.59
N THR A 120 -28.48 -10.84 -4.16
CA THR A 120 -29.32 -10.04 -5.05
C THR A 120 -28.47 -9.16 -5.97
N GLU A 121 -27.46 -8.50 -5.43
CA GLU A 121 -26.52 -7.67 -6.20
C GLU A 121 -25.72 -8.50 -7.21
N LEU A 122 -25.22 -9.68 -6.81
CA LEU A 122 -24.55 -10.61 -7.71
C LEU A 122 -25.46 -11.09 -8.85
N GLN A 123 -26.75 -11.31 -8.58
CA GLN A 123 -27.71 -11.72 -9.62
C GLN A 123 -28.11 -10.59 -10.56
N GLN A 124 -28.25 -9.36 -10.05
CA GLN A 124 -28.76 -8.23 -10.84
C GLN A 124 -27.66 -7.50 -11.61
N ASN A 125 -26.47 -7.36 -11.00
CA ASN A 125 -25.44 -6.46 -11.48
C ASN A 125 -24.17 -7.17 -11.97
N TYR A 126 -24.05 -8.49 -11.80
CA TYR A 126 -22.88 -9.27 -12.24
C TYR A 126 -23.30 -10.39 -13.20
N ASN A 127 -22.45 -10.68 -14.18
CA ASN A 127 -22.71 -11.68 -15.22
C ASN A 127 -21.97 -13.01 -14.97
N PHE A 128 -21.88 -13.44 -13.71
CA PHE A 128 -21.36 -14.77 -13.40
C PHE A 128 -22.25 -15.84 -14.02
N ASN A 129 -21.63 -16.81 -14.68
CA ASN A 129 -22.36 -17.78 -15.49
C ASN A 129 -22.96 -18.92 -14.63
N ASN A 130 -22.55 -19.04 -13.36
CA ASN A 130 -23.19 -19.92 -12.41
C ASN A 130 -24.32 -19.20 -11.62
N PRO A 131 -25.39 -19.92 -11.25
CA PRO A 131 -26.36 -19.40 -10.30
C PRO A 131 -25.70 -19.12 -8.95
N VAL A 132 -26.07 -17.99 -8.32
CA VAL A 132 -25.47 -17.53 -7.05
C VAL A 132 -25.66 -18.52 -5.91
N GLU A 133 -26.66 -19.38 -6.01
CA GLU A 133 -26.95 -20.45 -5.04
C GLU A 133 -25.84 -21.51 -5.00
N LYS A 134 -25.07 -21.65 -6.08
CA LYS A 134 -23.90 -22.54 -6.13
C LYS A 134 -22.64 -21.91 -5.52
N THR A 135 -22.62 -20.59 -5.34
CA THR A 135 -21.49 -19.90 -4.73
C THR A 135 -21.43 -20.16 -3.23
N VAL A 136 -20.25 -20.53 -2.74
CA VAL A 136 -20.01 -20.74 -1.32
C VAL A 136 -19.66 -19.40 -0.65
N PHE A 137 -20.46 -18.98 0.32
CA PHE A 137 -20.23 -17.74 1.07
C PHE A 137 -19.71 -18.07 2.47
N ILE A 138 -18.51 -17.60 2.80
CA ILE A 138 -17.85 -17.84 4.09
C ILE A 138 -17.70 -16.50 4.83
N GLY A 139 -18.20 -16.41 6.07
CA GLY A 139 -18.05 -15.23 6.92
C GLY A 139 -19.02 -14.08 6.63
N TYR A 140 -20.10 -14.34 5.87
CA TYR A 140 -21.22 -13.42 5.61
C TYR A 140 -22.49 -13.80 6.39
N ASP A 141 -22.39 -14.78 7.28
CA ASP A 141 -23.42 -15.09 8.25
C ASP A 141 -23.48 -13.96 9.29
N ASN A 142 -24.40 -13.02 9.11
CA ASN A 142 -24.71 -11.96 10.09
C ASN A 142 -25.21 -12.48 11.45
N LYS A 143 -25.12 -13.79 11.71
CA LYS A 143 -25.49 -14.45 12.96
C LYS A 143 -24.36 -14.25 13.98
N GLY A 144 -24.37 -13.06 14.58
CA GLY A 144 -23.61 -12.76 15.79
C GLY A 144 -22.15 -12.42 15.49
N GLN A 145 -21.86 -11.12 15.48
CA GLN A 145 -20.51 -10.61 15.63
C GLN A 145 -19.92 -11.08 16.97
N LYS A 146 -19.36 -12.29 17.02
CA LYS A 146 -18.25 -12.53 17.94
C LYS A 146 -17.11 -11.67 17.41
N LYS A 147 -16.85 -10.54 18.09
CA LYS A 147 -15.61 -9.79 17.95
C LYS A 147 -14.48 -10.83 17.93
N MET A 148 -13.79 -10.96 16.80
CA MET A 148 -12.61 -11.81 16.69
C MET A 148 -11.50 -11.20 17.54
N ASN A 149 -11.58 -11.38 18.86
CA ASN A 149 -10.45 -11.25 19.80
C ASN A 149 -9.68 -12.57 19.83
N GLY A 150 -9.48 -13.19 18.66
CA GLY A 150 -8.67 -14.38 18.51
C GLY A 150 -7.47 -14.02 17.68
N LYS A 151 -6.27 -14.08 18.28
CA LYS A 151 -5.01 -14.04 17.54
C LYS A 151 -5.13 -15.01 16.36
N ALA A 152 -5.17 -14.48 15.14
CA ALA A 152 -5.09 -15.29 13.94
C ALA A 152 -3.84 -16.16 14.08
N LYS A 153 -3.98 -17.48 14.01
CA LYS A 153 -2.83 -18.36 13.86
C LYS A 153 -2.18 -18.00 12.53
N GLU A 154 -1.02 -17.38 12.62
CA GLU A 154 -0.10 -17.14 11.51
C GLU A 154 0.30 -18.48 10.90
N ASN A 155 -0.46 -18.93 9.91
CA ASN A 155 0.14 -19.64 8.80
C ASN A 155 0.36 -18.58 7.71
N SER A 156 1.44 -17.84 7.91
CA SER A 156 1.86 -16.69 7.12
C SER A 156 2.23 -17.12 5.69
N PHE A 157 1.27 -16.97 4.77
CA PHE A 157 1.64 -16.32 3.52
C PHE A 157 1.92 -14.85 3.86
N PRO A 158 2.96 -14.22 3.32
CA PRO A 158 3.25 -12.82 3.62
C PRO A 158 2.10 -11.96 3.05
N LEU A 159 1.15 -11.61 3.92
CA LEU A 159 0.30 -10.46 3.72
C LEU A 159 1.25 -9.27 3.73
N ILE A 160 1.59 -8.77 2.56
CA ILE A 160 2.27 -7.48 2.41
C ILE A 160 1.32 -6.48 3.09
N PRO A 161 1.70 -5.88 4.24
CA PRO A 161 0.89 -4.83 4.82
C PRO A 161 0.79 -3.74 3.76
N GLU A 162 -0.44 -3.30 3.47
CA GLU A 162 -0.72 -2.15 2.63
C GLU A 162 -0.09 -0.92 3.29
N THR A 163 1.21 -0.71 3.03
CA THR A 163 1.82 0.60 3.24
C THR A 163 1.15 1.49 2.23
N GLN A 164 0.14 2.22 2.71
CA GLN A 164 -0.40 3.39 2.06
C GLN A 164 0.76 4.14 1.41
N VAL A 165 0.87 4.04 0.07
CA VAL A 165 1.77 4.88 -0.72
C VAL A 165 1.13 6.27 -0.70
N SER A 166 1.27 6.91 0.45
CA SER A 166 1.01 8.31 0.62
C SER A 166 2.09 9.02 -0.18
N ASN A 167 1.74 9.43 -1.40
CA ASN A 167 2.47 10.42 -2.20
C ASN A 167 2.48 11.81 -1.53
N LYS A 168 2.64 11.86 -0.20
CA LYS A 168 3.02 13.06 0.50
C LYS A 168 4.52 13.17 0.34
N THR A 169 4.91 14.12 -0.50
CA THR A 169 6.27 14.64 -0.58
C THR A 169 6.88 14.71 0.82
N PRO A 170 8.18 14.39 0.98
CA PRO A 170 8.79 14.22 2.30
C PRO A 170 9.03 15.55 3.05
N PHE A 171 8.38 16.63 2.63
CA PHE A 171 8.39 17.91 3.33
C PHE A 171 7.26 17.92 4.37
N THR A 172 7.48 17.21 5.46
CA THR A 172 6.67 17.36 6.66
C THR A 172 6.84 18.80 7.20
N LEU A 173 5.82 19.31 7.90
CA LEU A 173 5.85 20.64 8.52
C LEU A 173 7.05 20.82 9.46
N LEU A 174 7.53 19.73 10.05
CA LEU A 174 8.73 19.69 10.88
C LEU A 174 10.01 19.99 10.08
N ASN A 175 10.13 19.46 8.86
CA ASN A 175 11.28 19.73 7.97
C ASN A 175 11.30 21.20 7.52
N LEU A 176 10.13 21.81 7.31
CA LEU A 176 10.01 23.23 6.95
C LEU A 176 10.41 24.13 8.13
N VAL A 177 9.97 23.81 9.35
CA VAL A 177 10.37 24.54 10.55
C VAL A 177 11.88 24.41 10.82
N ALA A 178 12.45 23.22 10.64
CA ALA A 178 13.89 23.00 10.78
C ALA A 178 14.70 23.80 9.75
N PHE A 179 14.22 23.90 8.51
CA PHE A 179 14.87 24.67 7.46
C PHE A 179 14.86 26.19 7.75
N VAL A 180 13.73 26.72 8.22
CA VAL A 180 13.62 28.14 8.61
C VAL A 180 14.55 28.47 9.78
N LEU A 181 14.66 27.58 10.78
CA LEU A 181 15.58 27.77 11.91
C LEU A 181 17.06 27.75 11.49
N LEU A 182 17.42 26.92 10.52
CA LEU A 182 18.79 26.88 9.96
C LEU A 182 19.14 28.18 9.23
N ILE A 183 18.20 28.74 8.45
CA ILE A 183 18.40 30.03 7.77
C ILE A 183 18.56 31.16 8.80
N ALA A 184 17.71 31.20 9.83
CA ALA A 184 17.80 32.22 10.88
C ALA A 184 19.14 32.17 11.63
N MET A 185 19.66 30.97 11.91
CA MET A 185 20.99 30.82 12.52
C MET A 185 22.12 31.27 11.59
N ALA A 186 22.06 30.96 10.29
CA ALA A 186 23.07 31.39 9.33
C ALA A 186 23.15 32.93 9.22
N ILE A 187 21.99 33.61 9.21
CA ILE A 187 21.91 35.07 9.20
C ILE A 187 22.49 35.66 10.49
N GLY A 188 22.15 35.08 11.66
CA GLY A 188 22.68 35.54 12.95
C GLY A 188 24.21 35.47 13.05
N ILE A 189 24.81 34.38 12.56
CA ILE A 189 26.28 34.22 12.51
C ILE A 189 26.90 35.23 11.54
N GLY A 190 26.30 35.44 10.37
CA GLY A 190 26.76 36.44 9.39
C GLY A 190 26.81 37.86 9.97
N MET A 191 25.77 38.27 10.69
CA MET A 191 25.72 39.58 11.33
C MET A 191 26.78 39.75 12.45
N GLN A 192 27.05 38.72 13.25
CA GLN A 192 28.11 38.78 14.27
C GLN A 192 29.51 38.93 13.67
N VAL A 193 29.80 38.23 12.57
CA VAL A 193 31.10 38.34 11.88
C VAL A 193 31.29 39.72 11.24
N LEU A 194 30.24 40.29 10.66
CA LEU A 194 30.29 41.63 10.06
C LEU A 194 30.41 42.74 11.13
N GLY A 195 29.73 42.60 12.27
CA GLY A 195 29.85 43.54 13.40
C GLY A 195 31.26 43.57 14.00
N SER A 196 31.92 42.41 14.08
CA SER A 196 33.28 42.32 14.64
C SER A 196 34.36 42.95 13.74
N LYS A 197 34.12 43.09 12.43
CA LYS A 197 35.06 43.77 11.50
C LYS A 197 35.01 45.30 11.61
N LYS A 198 33.83 45.89 11.89
CA LYS A 198 33.72 47.35 12.08
C LYS A 198 34.49 47.87 13.30
N SER A 199 34.58 47.07 14.36
CA SER A 199 35.26 47.47 15.60
C SER A 199 36.80 47.51 15.50
N TYR A 200 37.40 46.92 14.46
CA TYR A 200 38.85 46.97 14.23
C TYR A 200 39.29 48.12 13.29
N SER A 201 38.35 48.77 12.59
CA SER A 201 38.68 49.82 11.62
C SER A 201 38.65 51.24 12.17
N THR A 202 38.15 51.48 13.39
CA THR A 202 38.06 52.81 14.02
C THR A 202 39.18 53.08 15.03
N LYS A 203 40.31 52.36 14.93
CA LYS A 203 41.47 52.50 15.84
C LYS A 203 42.79 52.83 15.13
N LYS A 204 42.72 53.41 13.93
CA LYS A 204 43.83 54.09 13.27
C LYS A 204 43.35 55.47 12.84
N ASP A 205 43.87 56.45 13.57
CA ASP A 205 44.18 57.84 13.21
C ASP A 205 43.06 58.72 12.63
#